data_AF-A0A7V5WDJ6-F1
#
_entry.id   AF-A0A7V5WDJ6-F1
#
_cell.length_a   1.000
_cell.length_b   1.000
_cell.length_c   1.000
_cell.angle_alpha   90.00
_cell.angle_beta   90.00
_cell.angle_gamma   90.00
#
_symmetry.space_group_name_H-M   'P 1'
#
loop_
_entity.id
_entity.type
_entity.pdbx_description
1 polymer ?
#
loop_
_entity_poly.entity_id
_entity_poly.type
_entity_poly.pdbx_seq_one_letter_code
_entity_poly.pdbx_strand_id
1 'polypeptide(L)'
;MKSLHRSGGPRQKSRIPWDLVIPLIPLLLWLFLLLIFPHLRLLMLSLMKRGQKSLAEGGIFLGNYLKPFQDPDHLFIRVFIRTILFSLINTLLTLAVAYPIAFYVAKVVKGMRKFVLLVLIALPYYISELVRVYAWMNILRETGFL
;
A
#
# COMPACT_ATOMS: atom_id res chain seq x y z
N MET A 1 -43.27 37.91 29.40
CA MET A 1 -42.17 37.71 30.37
C MET A 1 -42.30 36.27 30.89
N LYS A 2 -41.22 35.48 30.83
CA LYS A 2 -41.11 34.02 31.03
C LYS A 2 -41.61 33.14 29.87
N SER A 3 -40.88 32.16 29.36
CA SER A 3 -39.45 31.82 29.37
C SER A 3 -39.34 30.59 28.47
N LEU A 4 -38.41 30.64 27.53
CA LEU A 4 -37.95 29.49 26.75
C LEU A 4 -37.66 28.29 27.66
N HIS A 5 -38.23 27.13 27.38
CA HIS A 5 -37.70 25.87 27.91
C HIS A 5 -37.47 24.87 26.79
N ARG A 6 -36.26 24.98 26.23
CA ARG A 6 -35.58 23.91 25.52
C ARG A 6 -35.33 22.78 26.53
N SER A 7 -35.90 21.61 26.28
CA SER A 7 -35.40 20.34 26.78
C SER A 7 -35.17 19.48 25.53
N GLY A 8 -33.95 19.34 25.03
CA GLY A 8 -32.82 18.77 25.77
C GLY A 8 -32.82 17.26 25.57
N GLY A 9 -32.85 16.80 24.30
CA GLY A 9 -32.78 15.38 23.98
C GLY A 9 -31.54 14.72 24.60
N PRO A 10 -31.64 13.48 25.09
CA PRO A 10 -30.52 12.81 25.76
C PRO A 10 -29.37 12.62 24.75
N ARG A 11 -28.24 13.27 25.05
CA ARG A 11 -26.98 13.07 24.33
C ARG A 11 -26.53 11.62 24.54
N GLN A 12 -26.72 10.80 23.52
CA GLN A 12 -26.25 9.43 23.45
C GLN A 12 -24.72 9.43 23.58
N LYS A 13 -24.23 9.19 24.79
CA LYS A 13 -22.80 9.09 25.09
C LYS A 13 -22.31 7.81 24.42
N SER A 14 -21.59 7.94 23.31
CA SER A 14 -21.00 6.88 22.51
C SER A 14 -19.98 6.08 23.34
N ARG A 15 -20.47 5.22 24.23
CA ARG A 15 -19.67 4.16 24.84
C ARG A 15 -19.58 3.07 23.79
N ILE A 16 -18.36 2.69 23.45
CA ILE A 16 -18.08 1.58 22.55
C ILE A 16 -18.79 0.36 23.16
N PRO A 17 -19.76 -0.28 22.46
CA PRO A 17 -20.46 -1.42 23.00
C PRO A 17 -19.49 -2.59 23.11
N TRP A 18 -19.22 -3.02 24.34
CA TRP A 18 -18.27 -4.10 24.63
C TRP A 18 -18.66 -5.42 23.93
N ASP A 19 -19.95 -5.60 23.62
CA ASP A 19 -20.50 -6.73 22.87
C ASP A 19 -19.98 -6.80 21.42
N LEU A 20 -19.55 -5.68 20.82
CA LEU A 20 -18.91 -5.65 19.49
C LEU A 20 -17.38 -5.81 19.56
N VAL A 21 -16.76 -5.47 20.69
CA VAL A 21 -15.29 -5.54 20.83
C VAL A 21 -14.84 -6.98 21.07
N ILE A 22 -15.55 -7.72 21.92
CA ILE A 22 -15.23 -9.11 22.27
C ILE A 22 -15.09 -10.03 21.05
N PRO A 23 -16.01 -10.06 20.06
CA PRO A 23 -15.85 -10.88 18.85
C PRO A 23 -14.74 -10.37 17.92
N LEU A 24 -14.36 -9.08 18.02
CA LEU A 24 -13.30 -8.49 17.23
C LEU A 24 -11.90 -8.80 17.79
N ILE A 25 -11.78 -9.05 19.10
CA ILE A 25 -10.52 -9.42 19.76
C ILE A 25 -9.84 -10.64 19.12
N PRO A 26 -10.50 -11.82 18.93
CA PRO A 26 -9.83 -12.98 18.33
C PRO A 26 -9.40 -12.72 16.88
N LEU A 27 -10.20 -11.96 16.10
CA LEU A 27 -9.83 -11.56 14.74
C LEU A 27 -8.60 -10.64 14.73
N LEU A 28 -8.58 -9.63 15.59
CA LEU A 28 -7.45 -8.70 15.72
C LEU A 28 -6.20 -9.39 16.24
N LEU A 29 -6.33 -10.27 17.23
CA LEU A 29 -5.24 -11.09 17.76
C LEU A 29 -4.66 -11.98 16.65
N TRP A 30 -5.52 -12.61 15.85
CA TRP A 30 -5.10 -13.45 14.73
C TRP A 30 -4.35 -12.64 13.67
N LEU A 31 -4.88 -11.49 13.24
CA LEU A 31 -4.23 -10.59 12.29
C LEU A 31 -2.89 -10.07 12.83
N PHE A 32 -2.86 -9.67 14.11
CA PHE A 32 -1.66 -9.22 14.79
C PHE A 32 -0.58 -10.30 14.77
N LEU A 33 -0.92 -11.52 15.19
CA LEU A 33 0.03 -12.64 15.21
C LEU A 33 0.54 -12.97 13.80
N LEU A 34 -0.36 -13.12 12.82
CA LEU A 34 0.01 -13.50 11.46
C LEU A 34 0.82 -12.40 10.76
N LEU A 35 0.51 -11.13 11.01
CA LEU A 35 1.25 -10.02 10.43
C LEU A 35 2.60 -9.83 11.14
N ILE A 36 2.63 -9.84 12.47
CA ILE A 36 3.84 -9.44 13.22
C ILE A 36 4.86 -10.56 13.27
N PHE A 37 4.43 -11.82 13.34
CA PHE A 37 5.34 -12.96 13.38
C PHE A 37 6.38 -12.98 12.23
N PRO A 38 6.01 -12.86 10.93
CA PRO A 38 6.99 -12.82 9.85
C PRO A 38 7.86 -11.55 9.89
N HIS A 39 7.32 -10.42 10.34
CA HIS A 39 8.10 -9.18 10.45
C HIS A 39 9.14 -9.26 11.57
N LEU A 40 8.80 -9.88 12.71
CA LEU A 40 9.77 -10.18 13.77
C LEU A 40 10.87 -11.11 13.27
N ARG A 41 10.52 -12.13 12.48
CA ARG A 41 11.53 -13.00 11.84
C ARG A 41 12.44 -12.24 10.89
N LEU A 42 11.90 -11.35 10.06
CA LEU A 42 12.69 -10.49 9.17
C LEU A 42 13.62 -9.56 9.95
N LEU A 43 13.16 -9.01 11.08
CA LEU A 43 13.97 -8.18 11.97
C LEU A 43 15.12 -9.00 12.57
N MET A 44 14.85 -10.21 13.06
CA MET A 44 15.89 -11.12 13.53
C MET A 44 16.92 -11.41 12.42
N LEU A 45 16.47 -11.72 11.20
CA LEU A 45 17.34 -11.96 10.05
C LEU A 45 18.20 -10.73 9.67
N SER A 46 17.65 -9.52 9.79
CA SER A 46 18.39 -8.28 9.50
C SER A 46 19.57 -8.05 10.45
N LEU A 47 19.44 -8.50 11.69
CA LEU A 47 20.47 -8.40 12.73
C LEU A 47 21.51 -9.53 12.67
N MET A 48 21.24 -10.61 11.92
CA MET A 48 22.13 -11.75 11.77
C MET A 48 23.23 -11.48 10.73
N LYS A 49 24.45 -11.97 10.96
CA LYS A 49 25.51 -11.90 9.94
C LYS A 49 25.16 -12.84 8.78
N ARG A 50 25.38 -12.40 7.54
CA ARG A 50 25.13 -13.20 6.32
C ARG A 50 25.86 -14.55 6.42
N GLY A 51 25.11 -15.66 6.41
CA GLY A 51 25.64 -17.03 6.53
C GLY A 51 25.48 -17.69 7.91
N GLN A 52 24.96 -16.97 8.90
CA GLN A 52 24.74 -17.47 10.25
C GLN A 52 23.37 -18.18 10.37
N LYS A 53 23.31 -19.33 11.04
CA LYS A 53 22.06 -20.12 11.16
C LYS A 53 21.19 -19.67 12.34
N SER A 54 21.77 -19.05 13.37
CA SER A 54 21.06 -18.54 14.55
C SER A 54 21.73 -17.31 15.15
N LEU A 55 20.93 -16.40 15.75
CA LEU A 55 21.42 -15.25 16.53
C LEU A 55 22.34 -15.68 17.69
N ALA A 56 22.16 -16.90 18.22
CA ALA A 56 22.96 -17.44 19.30
C ALA A 56 24.43 -17.74 18.91
N GLU A 57 24.71 -17.95 17.61
CA GLU A 57 26.05 -18.33 17.12
C GLU A 57 26.96 -17.12 16.85
N GLY A 58 26.52 -15.89 17.08
CA GLY A 58 27.42 -14.73 16.97
C GLY A 58 26.75 -13.36 16.98
N GLY A 59 25.71 -13.21 17.79
CA GLY A 59 25.28 -11.94 18.32
C GLY A 59 24.57 -11.02 17.32
N ILE A 60 24.28 -9.80 17.79
CA ILE A 60 23.60 -8.75 17.04
C ILE A 60 24.65 -8.03 16.19
N PHE A 61 24.50 -8.04 14.87
CA PHE A 61 25.44 -7.41 13.94
C PHE A 61 24.82 -6.23 13.20
N LEU A 62 25.04 -5.00 13.70
CA LEU A 62 24.56 -3.77 13.05
C LEU A 62 25.40 -3.36 11.83
N GLY A 63 26.55 -4.00 11.58
CA GLY A 63 27.38 -3.71 10.41
C GLY A 63 26.68 -3.98 9.07
N ASN A 64 25.57 -4.74 9.06
CA ASN A 64 24.75 -4.96 7.87
C ASN A 64 24.15 -3.68 7.29
N TYR A 65 23.87 -2.67 8.12
CA TYR A 65 23.26 -1.41 7.68
C TYR A 65 24.25 -0.46 7.01
N LEU A 66 25.55 -0.64 7.25
CA LEU A 66 26.62 0.18 6.64
C LEU A 66 27.07 -0.36 5.29
N LYS A 67 26.85 -1.65 5.01
CA LYS A 67 27.24 -2.31 3.74
C LYS A 67 26.78 -1.55 2.48
N PRO A 68 25.51 -1.10 2.38
CA PRO A 68 25.05 -0.38 1.19
C PRO A 68 25.83 0.90 0.86
N PHE A 69 26.46 1.51 1.87
CA PHE A 69 27.26 2.73 1.72
C PHE A 69 28.74 2.45 1.46
N GLN A 70 29.21 1.25 1.78
CA GLN A 70 30.60 0.82 1.67
C GLN A 70 30.86 -0.01 0.40
N ASP A 71 29.81 -0.38 -0.34
CA ASP A 71 29.91 -1.14 -1.58
C ASP A 71 30.63 -0.31 -2.68
N PRO A 72 31.73 -0.81 -3.29
CA PRO A 72 32.53 -0.07 -4.28
C PRO A 72 31.75 0.43 -5.49
N ASP A 73 30.74 -0.34 -5.92
CA ASP A 73 29.94 -0.04 -7.10
C ASP A 73 28.73 0.86 -6.80
N HIS A 74 28.46 1.16 -5.52
CA HIS A 74 27.28 1.87 -5.02
C HIS A 74 25.94 1.39 -5.64
N LEU A 75 25.88 0.11 -6.01
CA LEU A 75 24.75 -0.45 -6.76
C LEU A 75 23.44 -0.30 -5.99
N PHE A 76 23.47 -0.59 -4.68
CA PHE A 76 22.28 -0.50 -3.82
C PHE A 76 21.71 0.94 -3.81
N ILE A 77 22.57 1.93 -3.56
CA ILE A 77 22.17 3.35 -3.52
C ILE A 77 21.67 3.79 -4.89
N ARG A 78 22.33 3.38 -5.98
CA ARG A 78 21.91 3.72 -7.35
C ARG A 78 20.52 3.18 -7.67
N VAL A 79 20.25 1.92 -7.34
CA VAL A 79 18.94 1.31 -7.56
C VAL A 79 17.89 1.98 -6.67
N PHE A 80 18.21 2.25 -5.41
CA PHE A 80 17.31 2.94 -4.47
C PHE A 80 16.89 4.33 -4.99
N ILE A 81 17.86 5.15 -5.39
CA ILE A 81 17.59 6.48 -5.95
C ILE A 81 16.78 6.38 -7.24
N ARG A 82 17.12 5.44 -8.14
CA ARG A 82 16.35 5.21 -9.37
C ARG A 82 14.89 4.88 -9.04
N THR A 83 14.63 3.96 -8.11
CA THR A 83 13.26 3.60 -7.72
C THR A 83 12.48 4.81 -7.18
N ILE A 84 13.12 5.67 -6.38
CA ILE A 84 12.50 6.92 -5.88
C ILE A 84 12.19 7.87 -7.04
N LEU A 85 13.14 8.09 -7.95
CA LEU A 85 12.94 8.98 -9.09
C LEU A 85 11.82 8.44 -10.01
N PHE A 86 11.84 7.16 -10.33
CA PHE A 86 10.81 6.52 -11.15
C PHE A 86 9.43 6.61 -10.50
N SER A 87 9.32 6.33 -9.19
CA SER A 87 8.02 6.41 -8.50
C SER A 87 7.51 7.85 -8.42
N LEU A 88 8.39 8.83 -8.19
CA LEU A 88 8.02 10.24 -8.15
C LEU A 88 7.55 10.74 -9.52
N ILE A 89 8.33 10.49 -10.57
CA ILE A 89 7.97 10.86 -11.95
C ILE A 89 6.65 10.18 -12.34
N ASN A 90 6.49 8.89 -12.04
CA ASN A 90 5.26 8.17 -12.33
C ASN A 90 4.05 8.75 -11.56
N THR A 91 4.23 9.12 -10.30
CA THR A 91 3.17 9.76 -9.49
C THR A 91 2.77 11.11 -10.06
N LEU A 92 3.73 11.93 -10.47
CA LEU A 92 3.46 13.24 -11.06
C LEU A 92 2.78 13.11 -12.43
N LEU A 93 3.24 12.18 -13.26
CA LEU A 93 2.67 11.94 -14.59
C LEU A 93 1.24 11.38 -14.49
N THR A 94 1.02 10.40 -13.62
CA THR A 94 -0.32 9.86 -13.37
C THR A 94 -1.24 10.91 -12.79
N LEU A 95 -0.78 11.76 -11.88
CA LEU A 95 -1.58 12.87 -11.35
C LEU A 95 -1.91 13.89 -12.45
N ALA A 96 -0.95 14.28 -13.28
CA ALA A 96 -1.15 15.24 -14.36
C ALA A 96 -2.19 14.76 -15.39
N VAL A 97 -2.25 13.46 -15.67
CA VAL A 97 -3.21 12.86 -16.61
C VAL A 97 -4.54 12.50 -15.94
N ALA A 98 -4.52 11.92 -14.75
CA ALA A 98 -5.72 11.45 -14.06
C ALA A 98 -6.55 12.60 -13.49
N TYR A 99 -5.91 13.68 -13.03
CA TYR A 99 -6.61 14.85 -12.47
C TYR A 99 -7.59 15.51 -13.46
N PRO A 100 -7.22 15.87 -14.70
CA PRO A 100 -8.16 16.45 -15.65
C PRO A 100 -9.30 15.49 -16.02
N ILE A 101 -9.01 14.19 -16.14
CA ILE A 101 -10.02 13.16 -16.41
C ILE A 101 -11.02 13.08 -15.25
N ALA A 102 -10.53 13.01 -14.01
CA ALA A 102 -11.37 12.96 -12.82
C ALA A 102 -12.22 14.23 -12.68
N PHE A 103 -11.65 15.40 -12.94
CA PHE A 103 -12.38 16.67 -12.93
C PHE A 103 -13.51 16.69 -13.97
N TYR A 104 -13.24 16.23 -15.19
CA TYR A 104 -14.22 16.15 -16.26
C TYR A 104 -15.38 15.19 -15.90
N VAL A 105 -15.05 13.99 -15.41
CA VAL A 105 -16.06 13.00 -14.98
C VAL A 105 -16.88 13.52 -13.79
N ALA A 106 -16.26 14.25 -12.87
CA ALA A 106 -16.94 14.79 -11.69
C ALA A 106 -17.90 15.94 -12.03
N LYS A 107 -17.51 16.86 -12.93
CA LYS A 107 -18.28 18.08 -13.21
C LYS A 107 -19.19 18.03 -14.44
N VAL A 108 -18.80 17.31 -15.49
CA VAL A 108 -19.49 17.37 -16.79
C VAL A 108 -20.43 16.18 -17.00
N VAL A 109 -20.00 14.98 -16.61
CA VAL A 109 -20.73 13.75 -16.95
C VAL A 109 -21.81 13.43 -15.92
N LYS A 110 -23.05 13.22 -16.38
CA LYS A 110 -24.21 12.84 -15.55
C LYS A 110 -24.85 11.53 -16.03
N GLY A 111 -25.56 10.85 -15.13
CA GLY A 111 -26.31 9.62 -15.44
C GLY A 111 -25.42 8.41 -15.75
N MET A 112 -25.92 7.49 -16.59
CA MET A 112 -25.24 6.23 -16.91
C MET A 112 -23.84 6.40 -17.51
N ARG A 113 -23.58 7.49 -18.25
CA ARG A 113 -22.26 7.77 -18.83
C ARG A 113 -21.18 7.91 -17.75
N LYS A 114 -21.51 8.49 -16.60
CA LYS A 114 -20.58 8.62 -15.46
C LYS A 114 -20.25 7.26 -14.87
N PHE A 115 -21.26 6.40 -14.71
CA PHE A 115 -21.08 5.04 -14.21
C PHE A 115 -20.18 4.21 -15.14
N VAL A 116 -20.45 4.23 -16.46
CA VAL A 116 -19.64 3.49 -17.44
C VAL A 116 -18.19 3.95 -17.44
N LEU A 117 -17.92 5.27 -17.40
CA LEU A 117 -16.55 5.80 -17.34
C LEU A 117 -15.81 5.39 -16.06
N LEU A 118 -16.48 5.41 -14.91
CA LEU A 118 -15.89 4.95 -13.65
C LEU A 118 -15.57 3.46 -13.69
N VAL A 119 -16.47 2.63 -14.24
CA VAL A 119 -16.23 1.20 -14.42
C VAL A 119 -15.05 0.97 -15.36
N LEU A 120 -14.94 1.70 -16.47
CA LEU A 120 -13.83 1.55 -17.41
C LEU A 120 -12.48 1.90 -16.79
N ILE A 121 -12.43 2.93 -15.93
CA ILE A 121 -11.23 3.32 -15.18
C ILE A 121 -10.87 2.27 -14.11
N ALA A 122 -11.87 1.67 -13.47
CA ALA A 122 -11.66 0.64 -12.45
C ALA A 122 -11.33 -0.73 -13.04
N LEU A 123 -11.80 -1.05 -14.25
CA LEU A 123 -11.58 -2.32 -14.93
C LEU A 123 -10.11 -2.78 -14.95
N PRO A 124 -9.12 -1.96 -15.34
CA PRO A 124 -7.72 -2.38 -15.34
C PRO A 124 -7.21 -2.74 -13.93
N TYR A 125 -7.76 -2.15 -12.88
CA TYR A 125 -7.40 -2.49 -11.50
C TYR A 125 -7.90 -3.87 -11.08
N TYR A 126 -9.03 -4.33 -11.61
CA TYR A 126 -9.57 -5.66 -11.32
C TYR A 126 -8.83 -6.80 -12.06
N ILE A 127 -8.10 -6.48 -13.13
CA ILE A 127 -7.33 -7.47 -13.88
C ILE A 127 -6.01 -7.74 -13.16
N SER A 128 -5.62 -9.02 -13.06
CA SER A 128 -4.34 -9.43 -12.45
C SER A 128 -3.15 -8.72 -13.12
N GLU A 129 -2.28 -8.12 -12.30
CA GLU A 129 -1.07 -7.43 -12.77
C GLU A 129 -0.20 -8.36 -13.65
N LEU A 130 -0.18 -9.66 -13.34
CA LEU A 130 0.53 -10.66 -14.14
C LEU A 130 0.02 -10.71 -15.58
N VAL A 131 -1.31 -10.70 -15.79
CA VAL A 131 -1.91 -10.72 -17.13
C VAL A 131 -1.49 -9.49 -17.92
N ARG A 132 -1.47 -8.32 -17.26
CA ARG A 132 -1.02 -7.07 -17.90
C ARG A 132 0.46 -7.14 -18.29
N VAL A 133 1.32 -7.64 -17.41
CA VAL A 133 2.75 -7.81 -17.69
C VAL A 133 2.98 -8.78 -18.85
N TYR A 134 2.30 -9.94 -18.87
CA TYR A 134 2.42 -10.89 -19.97
C TYR A 134 1.85 -10.35 -21.29
N ALA A 135 0.78 -9.56 -21.26
CA ALA A 135 0.24 -8.92 -22.46
C ALA A 135 1.27 -7.97 -23.08
N TRP A 136 1.89 -7.09 -22.28
CA TRP A 136 2.96 -6.22 -22.77
C TRP A 136 4.18 -7.01 -23.23
N MET A 137 4.60 -8.03 -22.48
CA MET A 137 5.70 -8.89 -22.90
C MET A 137 5.43 -9.54 -24.26
N ASN A 138 4.21 -10.04 -24.50
CA ASN A 138 3.86 -10.63 -25.79
C ASN A 138 3.82 -9.60 -26.93
N ILE A 139 3.33 -8.38 -26.69
CA ILE A 139 3.29 -7.30 -27.68
C ILE A 139 4.70 -6.80 -28.04
N LEU A 140 5.61 -6.73 -27.07
CA LEU A 140 6.99 -6.29 -27.29
C LEU A 140 7.94 -7.42 -27.70
N ARG A 141 7.46 -8.65 -27.83
CA ARG A 141 8.29 -9.81 -28.19
C ARG A 141 8.43 -9.89 -29.71
N GLU A 142 9.68 -10.03 -30.18
CA GLU A 142 10.07 -10.03 -31.60
C GLU A 142 9.44 -11.14 -32.49
N THR A 143 8.63 -12.04 -31.94
CA THR A 143 7.98 -13.15 -32.69
C THR A 143 6.45 -13.20 -32.50
N GLY A 144 5.81 -12.08 -32.16
CA GLY A 144 4.37 -12.03 -31.87
C GLY A 144 3.57 -11.10 -32.79
N PHE A 145 2.96 -11.64 -33.86
CA PHE A 145 1.90 -11.06 -34.72
C PHE A 145 2.05 -9.62 -35.27
N LEU A 146 3.13 -8.92 -34.95
CA LEU A 146 3.72 -7.78 -35.68
C LEU A 146 5.23 -7.93 -35.70
#